data_AF-A0A7S1FSG8-F1
#
_entry.id   AF-A0A7S1FSG8-F1
#
_cell.length_a   1.000
_cell.length_b   1.000
_cell.length_c   1.000
_cell.angle_alpha   90.00
_cell.angle_beta   90.00
_cell.angle_gamma   90.00
#
_symmetry.space_group_name_H-M   'P 1'
#
loop_
_entity.id
_entity.type
_entity.pdbx_description
1 polymer ?
#
loop_
_entity_poly.entity_id
_entity_poly.type
_entity_poly.pdbx_seq_one_letter_code
_entity_poly.pdbx_strand_id
1 'polypeptide(L)'
;GFLPIIRSVMGRMLAVRKKRARACDGRNEIVSSLLQGIRTAKLNHYEPYYAKRINATREREIEMLSREMAIWATTLVMTVSSPMLATGATFWCYLAVDDERILTAADTFGVLLLFSALRFPINYSGRLIGKVSQALSAVDRICAFLDRPLREEEDTEHPPVPRPHADDAVPPPLLTLSNAAFSYHHGGDLTKSDALADRAAAKSDAPASFTVRASDLSLSPGRVLAVCGPVGAGKSTLL
;
A
#
# COMPACT_ATOMS: atom_id res chain seq x y z
N GLY A 1 2.91 -27.39 -19.88
CA GLY A 1 1.97 -26.41 -19.29
C GLY A 1 2.59 -25.02 -19.33
N PHE A 2 1.84 -24.00 -19.74
CA PHE A 2 2.33 -22.61 -19.95
C PHE A 2 2.59 -21.81 -18.66
N LEU A 3 2.30 -22.40 -17.49
CA LEU A 3 2.45 -21.80 -16.17
C LEU A 3 3.86 -21.24 -15.82
N PRO A 4 5.00 -21.91 -16.14
CA PRO A 4 6.32 -21.38 -15.79
C PRO A 4 6.67 -20.13 -16.61
N ILE A 5 6.22 -20.06 -17.87
CA ILE A 5 6.42 -18.90 -18.73
C ILE A 5 5.62 -17.71 -18.19
N ILE A 6 4.33 -17.92 -17.89
CA ILE A 6 3.46 -16.89 -17.32
C ILE A 6 4.04 -16.38 -15.99
N ARG A 7 4.50 -17.29 -15.11
CA ARG A 7 5.13 -16.94 -13.83
C ARG A 7 6.39 -16.10 -14.02
N SER A 8 7.25 -16.47 -14.97
CA SER A 8 8.48 -15.73 -15.28
C SER A 8 8.20 -14.32 -15.80
N VAL A 9 7.26 -14.19 -16.76
CA VAL A 9 6.83 -12.89 -17.30
C VAL A 9 6.23 -12.02 -16.20
N MET A 10 5.35 -12.57 -15.36
CA MET A 10 4.76 -11.87 -14.23
C MET A 10 5.82 -11.39 -13.23
N GLY A 11 6.79 -12.24 -12.89
CA GLY A 11 7.89 -11.88 -11.99
C GLY A 11 8.74 -10.72 -12.53
N ARG A 12 9.08 -10.76 -13.82
CA ARG A 12 9.80 -9.65 -14.49
C ARG A 12 8.98 -8.36 -14.52
N MET A 13 7.69 -8.45 -14.84
CA MET A 13 6.76 -7.32 -14.83
C MET A 13 6.70 -6.65 -13.45
N LEU A 14 6.52 -7.45 -12.39
CA LEU A 14 6.45 -6.96 -11.01
C LEU A 14 7.78 -6.32 -10.57
N ALA A 15 8.92 -6.89 -10.96
CA ALA A 15 10.23 -6.31 -10.66
C ALA A 15 10.43 -4.93 -11.32
N VAL A 16 10.02 -4.77 -12.58
CA VAL A 16 10.08 -3.47 -13.27
C VAL A 16 9.11 -2.47 -12.65
N ARG A 17 7.87 -2.88 -12.35
CA ARG A 17 6.89 -2.04 -11.65
C ARG A 17 7.38 -1.55 -10.29
N LYS A 18 8.02 -2.42 -9.51
CA LYS A 18 8.61 -2.05 -8.20
C LYS A 18 9.72 -1.00 -8.36
N LYS A 19 10.58 -1.13 -9.38
CA LYS A 19 11.62 -0.13 -9.69
C LYS A 19 11.01 1.20 -10.14
N ARG A 20 9.98 1.16 -10.99
CA ARG A 20 9.25 2.36 -11.43
C ARG A 20 8.59 3.08 -10.26
N ALA A 21 7.93 2.35 -9.36
CA ALA A 21 7.30 2.91 -8.17
C ALA A 21 8.32 3.70 -7.31
N ARG A 22 9.48 3.09 -7.02
CA ARG A 22 10.56 3.78 -6.27
C ARG A 22 11.04 5.07 -6.94
N ALA A 23 11.17 5.07 -8.27
CA ALA A 23 11.57 6.28 -9.00
C ALA A 23 10.48 7.37 -8.95
N CYS A 24 9.20 6.98 -9.07
CA CYS A 24 8.06 7.89 -8.93
C CYS A 24 7.99 8.49 -7.52
N ASP A 25 8.17 7.67 -6.48
CA ASP A 25 8.18 8.12 -5.08
C ASP A 25 9.29 9.15 -4.84
N GLY A 26 10.51 8.88 -5.29
CA GLY A 26 11.61 9.84 -5.19
C GLY A 26 11.36 11.15 -5.94
N ARG A 27 10.69 11.10 -7.11
CA ARG A 27 10.29 12.31 -7.84
C ARG A 27 9.25 13.11 -7.03
N ASN A 28 8.24 12.43 -6.49
CA ASN A 28 7.19 13.05 -5.69
C ASN A 28 7.74 13.67 -4.40
N GLU A 29 8.71 13.02 -3.75
CA GLU A 29 9.40 13.55 -2.58
C GLU A 29 10.07 14.90 -2.89
N ILE A 30 10.87 14.95 -3.96
CA ILE A 30 11.56 16.19 -4.36
C ILE A 30 10.56 17.31 -4.67
N VAL A 31 9.49 16.99 -5.40
CA VAL A 31 8.42 17.97 -5.72
C VAL A 31 7.73 18.45 -4.45
N SER A 32 7.42 17.55 -3.53
CA SER A 32 6.79 17.89 -2.25
C SER A 32 7.68 18.82 -1.42
N SER A 33 8.98 18.51 -1.29
CA SER A 33 9.93 19.37 -0.57
C SER A 33 10.06 20.77 -1.21
N LEU A 34 10.07 20.85 -2.54
CA LEU A 34 10.08 22.13 -3.25
C LEU A 34 8.83 22.94 -2.97
N LEU A 35 7.64 22.32 -3.01
CA LEU A 35 6.37 23.01 -2.77
C LEU A 35 6.26 23.52 -1.32
N GLN A 36 6.69 22.72 -0.35
CA GLN A 36 6.75 23.14 1.06
C GLN A 36 7.70 24.33 1.27
N GLY A 37 8.80 24.40 0.51
CA GLY A 37 9.83 25.44 0.61
C GLY A 37 9.82 26.49 -0.52
N ILE A 38 8.70 26.70 -1.22
CA ILE A 38 8.70 27.42 -2.51
C ILE A 38 9.20 28.86 -2.42
N ARG A 39 8.90 29.57 -1.31
CA ARG A 39 9.35 30.95 -1.10
C ARG A 39 10.87 31.03 -1.03
N THR A 40 11.49 30.13 -0.25
CA THR A 40 12.96 30.05 -0.12
C THR A 40 13.61 29.66 -1.44
N ALA A 41 13.00 28.73 -2.19
CA ALA A 41 13.51 28.32 -3.49
C ALA A 41 13.53 29.49 -4.50
N LYS A 42 12.50 30.34 -4.51
CA LYS A 42 12.45 31.54 -5.37
C LYS A 42 13.44 32.62 -4.95
N LEU A 43 13.49 32.95 -3.66
CA LEU A 43 14.38 33.99 -3.13
C LEU A 43 15.87 33.69 -3.38
N ASN A 44 16.24 32.41 -3.45
CA ASN A 44 17.61 31.97 -3.69
C ASN A 44 17.88 31.47 -5.12
N HIS A 45 16.90 31.60 -6.04
CA HIS A 45 16.99 31.10 -7.41
C HIS A 45 17.40 29.60 -7.53
N TYR A 46 16.91 28.75 -6.63
CA TYR A 46 17.17 27.30 -6.65
C TYR A 46 16.30 26.52 -7.63
N GLU A 47 15.35 27.17 -8.31
CA GLU A 47 14.43 26.54 -9.26
C GLU A 47 15.15 25.71 -10.34
N PRO A 48 16.24 26.18 -10.98
CA PRO A 48 16.95 25.38 -11.98
C PRO A 48 17.58 24.12 -11.40
N TYR A 49 18.07 24.19 -10.15
CA TYR A 49 18.67 23.05 -9.45
C TYR A 49 17.62 21.98 -9.14
N TYR A 50 16.45 22.38 -8.63
CA TYR A 50 15.33 21.47 -8.41
C TYR A 50 14.83 20.86 -9.73
N ALA A 51 14.69 21.67 -10.79
CA ALA A 51 14.29 21.18 -12.11
C ALA A 51 15.25 20.10 -12.63
N LYS A 52 16.57 20.30 -12.49
CA LYS A 52 17.57 19.30 -12.85
C LYS A 52 17.43 18.00 -12.05
N ARG A 53 17.21 18.08 -10.73
CA ARG A 53 16.99 16.90 -9.87
C ARG A 53 15.71 16.14 -10.21
N ILE A 54 14.62 16.86 -10.49
CA ILE A 54 13.34 16.27 -10.91
C ILE A 54 13.51 15.54 -12.25
N ASN A 55 14.15 16.18 -13.23
CA ASN A 55 14.37 15.60 -14.56
C ASN A 55 15.26 14.34 -14.49
N ALA A 56 16.36 14.36 -13.71
CA ALA A 56 17.20 13.18 -13.53
C ALA A 56 16.44 11.98 -12.92
N THR A 57 15.43 12.24 -12.08
CA THR A 57 14.58 11.16 -11.52
C THR A 57 13.52 10.71 -12.52
N ARG A 58 12.95 11.65 -13.27
CA ARG A 58 11.97 11.40 -14.34
C ARG A 58 12.55 10.56 -15.48
N GLU A 59 13.80 10.78 -15.87
CA GLU A 59 14.48 9.97 -16.89
C GLU A 59 14.52 8.49 -16.50
N ARG A 60 14.87 8.19 -15.25
CA ARG A 60 14.86 6.80 -14.73
C ARG A 60 13.44 6.23 -14.66
N GLU A 61 12.46 7.05 -14.29
CA GLU A 61 11.04 6.64 -14.28
C GLU A 61 10.57 6.25 -15.69
N ILE A 62 10.88 7.08 -16.69
CA ILE A 62 10.53 6.86 -18.10
C ILE A 62 11.25 5.63 -18.65
N GLU A 63 12.52 5.40 -18.29
CA GLU A 63 13.25 4.19 -18.69
C GLU A 63 12.59 2.92 -18.13
N MET A 64 12.15 2.93 -16.87
CA MET A 64 11.45 1.78 -16.29
C MET A 64 10.06 1.62 -16.91
N LEU A 65 9.39 2.73 -17.24
CA LEU A 65 8.09 2.70 -17.93
C LEU A 65 8.22 2.12 -19.34
N SER A 66 9.25 2.49 -20.11
CA SER A 66 9.46 1.95 -21.44
C SER A 66 9.74 0.45 -21.41
N ARG A 67 10.53 -0.02 -20.43
CA ARG A 67 10.74 -1.45 -20.17
C ARG A 67 9.43 -2.16 -19.80
N GLU A 68 8.60 -1.55 -18.96
CA GLU A 68 7.27 -2.09 -18.62
C GLU A 68 6.39 -2.25 -19.88
N MET A 69 6.35 -1.22 -20.72
CA MET A 69 5.59 -1.23 -21.97
C MET A 69 6.12 -2.28 -22.97
N ALA A 70 7.44 -2.47 -23.05
CA ALA A 70 8.03 -3.52 -23.91
C ALA A 70 7.60 -4.93 -23.47
N ILE A 71 7.58 -5.21 -22.17
CA ILE A 71 7.07 -6.49 -21.65
C ILE A 71 5.58 -6.64 -21.95
N TRP A 72 4.79 -5.57 -21.77
CA TRP A 72 3.36 -5.56 -22.10
C TRP A 72 3.10 -5.84 -23.59
N ALA A 73 3.82 -5.15 -24.48
CA ALA A 73 3.71 -5.35 -25.92
C ALA A 73 4.05 -6.80 -26.31
N THR A 74 5.13 -7.36 -25.75
CA THR A 74 5.54 -8.74 -26.00
C THR A 74 4.47 -9.73 -25.54
N THR A 75 3.88 -9.49 -24.35
CA THR A 75 2.80 -10.32 -23.79
C THR A 75 1.55 -10.25 -24.67
N LEU A 76 1.21 -9.07 -25.19
CA LEU A 76 0.08 -8.88 -26.09
C LEU A 76 0.29 -9.65 -27.39
N VAL A 77 1.47 -9.55 -28.01
CA VAL A 77 1.81 -10.29 -29.24
C VAL A 77 1.69 -11.80 -29.00
N MET A 78 2.24 -12.33 -27.90
CA MET A 78 2.10 -13.75 -27.56
C MET A 78 0.63 -14.16 -27.35
N THR A 79 -0.16 -13.30 -26.71
CA THR A 79 -1.59 -13.57 -26.46
C THR A 79 -2.41 -13.58 -27.75
N VAL A 80 -2.06 -12.74 -28.73
CA VAL A 80 -2.72 -12.67 -30.03
C VAL A 80 -2.27 -13.80 -30.96
N SER A 81 -1.00 -14.18 -30.94
CA SER A 81 -0.45 -15.25 -31.79
C SER A 81 -0.75 -16.66 -31.28
N SER A 82 -0.92 -16.84 -29.97
CA SER A 82 -1.22 -18.15 -29.36
C SER A 82 -2.37 -18.94 -30.04
N PRO A 83 -3.55 -18.36 -30.33
CA PRO A 83 -4.61 -19.09 -31.03
C PRO A 83 -4.28 -19.43 -32.49
N MET A 84 -3.52 -18.59 -33.20
CA MET A 84 -3.03 -18.91 -34.55
C MET A 84 -2.08 -20.11 -34.51
N LEU A 85 -1.15 -20.13 -33.56
CA LEU A 85 -0.23 -21.25 -33.36
C LEU A 85 -0.97 -22.53 -32.94
N ALA A 86 -1.96 -22.43 -32.06
CA ALA A 86 -2.77 -23.57 -31.64
C ALA A 86 -3.58 -24.17 -32.81
N THR A 87 -4.16 -23.31 -33.65
CA THR A 87 -4.90 -23.75 -34.84
C THR A 87 -3.96 -24.42 -35.85
N GLY A 88 -2.81 -23.81 -36.13
CA GLY A 88 -1.79 -24.39 -37.02
C GLY A 88 -1.25 -25.73 -36.50
N ALA A 89 -0.98 -25.83 -35.20
CA ALA A 89 -0.57 -27.09 -34.58
C ALA A 89 -1.66 -28.17 -34.65
N THR A 90 -2.94 -27.79 -34.54
CA THR A 90 -4.07 -28.72 -34.67
C THR A 90 -4.17 -29.26 -36.09
N PHE A 91 -4.07 -28.41 -37.11
CA PHE A 91 -4.06 -28.86 -38.51
C PHE A 91 -2.82 -29.69 -38.84
N TRP A 92 -1.65 -29.30 -38.34
CA TRP A 92 -0.42 -30.09 -38.49
C TRP A 92 -0.57 -31.49 -37.90
N CYS A 93 -1.06 -31.59 -36.66
CA CYS A 93 -1.30 -32.86 -36.00
C CYS A 93 -2.34 -33.69 -36.75
N TYR A 94 -3.42 -33.06 -37.24
CA TYR A 94 -4.47 -33.74 -38.00
C TYR A 94 -3.94 -34.38 -39.29
N LEU A 95 -3.09 -33.68 -40.04
CA LEU A 95 -2.43 -34.20 -41.25
C LEU A 95 -1.40 -35.30 -40.92
N ALA A 96 -0.68 -35.17 -39.80
CA ALA A 96 0.39 -36.10 -39.44
C ALA A 96 -0.11 -37.47 -38.92
N VAL A 97 -1.40 -37.60 -38.57
CA VAL A 97 -1.97 -38.85 -38.03
C VAL A 97 -2.44 -39.80 -39.13
N ASP A 98 -2.88 -39.29 -40.28
CA ASP A 98 -3.49 -40.09 -41.35
C ASP A 98 -3.36 -39.38 -42.70
N ASP A 99 -2.49 -39.89 -43.57
CA ASP A 99 -2.16 -39.29 -44.88
C ASP A 99 -3.35 -39.27 -45.86
N GLU A 100 -4.39 -40.08 -45.61
CA GLU A 100 -5.60 -40.12 -46.45
C GLU A 100 -6.64 -39.04 -46.09
N ARG A 101 -6.47 -38.32 -44.98
CA ARG A 101 -7.43 -37.31 -44.54
C ARG A 101 -7.20 -35.96 -45.19
N ILE A 102 -8.03 -35.67 -46.20
CA ILE A 102 -8.04 -34.36 -46.87
C ILE A 102 -8.81 -33.35 -46.00
N LEU A 103 -8.11 -32.32 -45.52
CA LEU A 103 -8.75 -31.16 -44.88
C LEU A 103 -9.58 -30.40 -45.93
N THR A 104 -10.90 -30.56 -45.85
CA THR A 104 -11.82 -29.79 -46.68
C THR A 104 -11.90 -28.35 -46.15
N ALA A 105 -12.13 -27.38 -47.05
CA ALA A 105 -12.28 -25.97 -46.67
C ALA A 105 -13.40 -25.78 -45.63
N ALA A 106 -14.52 -26.51 -45.76
CA ALA A 106 -15.64 -26.46 -44.82
C ALA A 106 -15.23 -26.80 -43.38
N ASP A 107 -14.44 -27.87 -43.19
CA ASP A 107 -13.98 -28.30 -41.88
C ASP A 107 -12.97 -27.31 -41.29
N THR A 108 -12.05 -26.82 -42.12
CA THR A 108 -11.05 -25.81 -41.74
C THR A 108 -11.71 -24.52 -41.24
N PHE A 109 -12.71 -24.01 -41.97
CA PHE A 109 -13.46 -22.81 -41.57
C PHE A 109 -14.28 -23.04 -40.30
N GLY A 110 -14.88 -24.22 -40.13
CA GLY A 110 -15.61 -24.58 -38.91
C GLY A 110 -14.71 -24.57 -37.67
N VAL A 111 -13.52 -25.18 -37.75
CA VAL A 111 -12.54 -25.21 -36.65
C VAL A 111 -12.01 -23.82 -36.32
N LEU A 112 -11.69 -22.99 -37.33
CA LEU A 112 -11.27 -21.60 -37.15
C LEU A 112 -12.33 -20.78 -36.41
N LEU A 113 -13.59 -20.92 -36.80
CA LEU A 113 -14.70 -20.20 -36.19
C LEU A 113 -14.91 -20.62 -34.73
N LEU A 114 -14.84 -21.93 -34.45
CA LEU A 114 -14.97 -22.47 -33.09
C LEU A 114 -13.85 -21.97 -32.16
N PHE A 115 -12.58 -22.01 -32.60
CA PHE A 115 -11.47 -21.48 -31.82
C PHE A 115 -11.58 -19.98 -31.57
N SER A 116 -12.06 -19.22 -32.56
CA SER A 116 -12.32 -17.78 -32.41
C SER A 116 -13.41 -17.51 -31.36
N ALA A 117 -14.51 -18.27 -31.40
CA ALA A 117 -15.61 -18.14 -30.45
C ALA A 117 -15.21 -18.52 -29.01
N LEU A 118 -14.38 -19.56 -28.82
CA LEU A 118 -13.90 -20.00 -27.51
C LEU A 118 -12.86 -19.06 -26.89
N ARG A 119 -12.23 -18.19 -27.69
CA ARG A 119 -11.21 -17.25 -27.20
C ARG A 119 -11.76 -16.33 -26.11
N PHE A 120 -12.93 -15.75 -26.33
CA PHE A 120 -13.54 -14.84 -25.37
C PHE A 120 -13.81 -15.49 -24.00
N PRO A 121 -14.56 -16.61 -23.89
CA PRO A 121 -14.85 -17.24 -22.61
C PRO A 121 -13.61 -17.78 -21.89
N ILE A 122 -12.60 -18.30 -22.61
CA ILE A 122 -11.34 -18.76 -21.99
C ILE A 122 -10.56 -17.59 -21.39
N ASN A 123 -10.44 -16.47 -22.11
CA ASN A 123 -9.73 -15.30 -21.58
C ASN A 123 -10.51 -14.64 -20.44
N TYR A 124 -11.83 -14.59 -20.54
CA TYR A 124 -12.70 -13.97 -19.53
C TYR A 124 -12.72 -14.78 -18.23
N SER A 125 -12.83 -16.12 -18.31
CA SER A 125 -12.76 -17.00 -17.13
C SER A 125 -11.43 -16.87 -16.38
N GLY A 126 -10.30 -16.83 -17.08
CA GLY A 126 -9.00 -16.58 -16.46
C GLY A 126 -8.93 -15.23 -15.72
N ARG A 127 -9.52 -14.18 -16.29
CA ARG A 127 -9.61 -12.86 -15.64
C ARG A 127 -10.53 -12.88 -14.43
N LEU A 128 -11.67 -13.57 -14.50
CA LEU A 128 -12.61 -13.72 -13.38
C LEU A 128 -11.94 -14.39 -12.18
N ILE A 129 -11.18 -15.47 -12.37
CA ILE A 129 -10.45 -16.14 -11.28
C ILE A 129 -9.50 -15.16 -10.58
N GLY A 130 -8.77 -14.35 -11.35
CA GLY A 130 -7.90 -13.31 -10.79
C GLY A 130 -8.67 -12.24 -10.01
N LYS A 131 -9.85 -11.84 -10.49
CA LYS A 131 -10.73 -10.88 -9.79
C LYS A 131 -11.29 -11.44 -8.49
N VAL A 132 -11.70 -12.71 -8.48
CA VAL A 132 -12.16 -13.40 -7.27
C VAL A 132 -11.04 -13.47 -6.23
N SER A 133 -9.82 -13.85 -6.64
CA SER A 133 -8.66 -13.85 -5.73
C SER A 133 -8.38 -12.47 -5.13
N GLN A 134 -8.44 -11.40 -5.93
CA GLN A 134 -8.28 -10.03 -5.43
C GLN A 134 -9.41 -9.62 -4.47
N ALA A 135 -10.65 -10.03 -4.75
CA ALA A 135 -11.79 -9.75 -3.90
C ALA A 135 -11.66 -10.45 -2.54
N LEU A 136 -11.24 -11.72 -2.52
CA LEU A 136 -11.00 -12.47 -1.28
C LEU A 136 -9.95 -11.78 -0.40
N SER A 137 -8.79 -11.42 -0.96
CA SER A 137 -7.77 -10.68 -0.20
C SER A 137 -8.18 -9.26 0.21
N ALA A 138 -9.17 -8.66 -0.45
CA ALA A 138 -9.75 -7.39 -0.01
C ALA A 138 -10.68 -7.60 1.19
N VAL A 139 -11.51 -8.65 1.17
CA VAL A 139 -12.35 -9.04 2.31
C VAL A 139 -11.49 -9.32 3.54
N ASP A 140 -10.41 -10.10 3.40
CA ASP A 140 -9.49 -10.40 4.52
C ASP A 140 -8.94 -9.13 5.19
N ARG A 141 -8.58 -8.12 4.39
CA ARG A 141 -8.08 -6.83 4.89
C ARG A 141 -9.16 -6.00 5.58
N ILE A 142 -10.41 -6.08 5.09
CA ILE A 142 -11.55 -5.40 5.72
C ILE A 142 -11.85 -6.08 7.07
N CYS A 143 -11.91 -7.41 7.13
CA CYS A 143 -12.06 -8.15 8.37
C CYS A 143 -10.96 -7.78 9.37
N ALA A 144 -9.69 -7.82 8.96
CA ALA A 144 -8.57 -7.43 9.82
C ALA A 144 -8.58 -5.96 10.27
N PHE A 145 -9.28 -5.07 9.56
CA PHE A 145 -9.49 -3.69 10.00
C PHE A 145 -10.63 -3.59 11.02
N LEU A 146 -11.73 -4.31 10.79
CA LEU A 146 -12.90 -4.34 11.68
C LEU A 146 -12.60 -5.06 13.01
N ASP A 147 -11.70 -6.05 13.00
CA ASP A 147 -11.25 -6.77 14.20
C ASP A 147 -10.23 -5.98 15.05
N ARG A 148 -9.85 -4.77 14.63
CA ARG A 148 -8.91 -3.97 15.43
C ARG A 148 -9.58 -3.56 16.74
N PRO A 149 -8.83 -3.58 17.87
CA PRO A 149 -9.37 -3.10 19.13
C PRO A 149 -9.79 -1.64 18.94
N LEU A 150 -11.08 -1.38 19.19
CA LEU A 150 -11.56 -0.03 19.35
C LEU A 150 -10.82 0.58 20.53
N ARG A 151 -10.46 1.86 20.42
CA ARG A 151 -10.00 2.60 21.59
C ARG A 151 -11.11 2.45 22.63
N GLU A 152 -10.78 1.87 23.78
CA GLU A 152 -11.65 1.88 24.94
C GLU A 152 -11.85 3.36 25.29
N GLU A 153 -12.90 3.96 24.73
CA GLU A 153 -13.57 5.04 25.42
C GLU A 153 -14.22 4.33 26.59
N GLU A 154 -13.51 4.29 27.73
CA GLU A 154 -14.24 4.19 29.00
C GLU A 154 -15.36 5.20 28.88
N ASP A 155 -16.61 4.72 29.03
CA ASP A 155 -17.79 5.53 29.35
C ASP A 155 -17.47 6.28 30.64
N THR A 156 -16.57 7.25 30.54
CA THR A 156 -16.44 8.34 31.46
C THR A 156 -17.68 9.14 31.17
N GLU A 157 -18.78 8.70 31.79
CA GLU A 157 -19.89 9.53 32.17
C GLU A 157 -19.23 10.82 32.66
N HIS A 158 -19.14 11.81 31.77
CA HIS A 158 -18.33 13.01 31.98
C HIS A 158 -18.84 13.54 33.31
N PRO A 159 -18.06 13.46 34.41
CA PRO A 159 -18.62 13.72 35.72
C PRO A 159 -19.22 15.12 35.64
N PRO A 160 -20.49 15.30 36.05
CA PRO A 160 -21.18 16.57 35.86
C PRO A 160 -20.26 17.65 36.42
N VAL A 161 -19.96 18.66 35.58
CA VAL A 161 -19.01 19.74 35.93
C VAL A 161 -19.33 20.19 37.34
N PRO A 162 -18.39 20.03 38.30
CA PRO A 162 -18.69 20.30 39.69
C PRO A 162 -19.20 21.74 39.82
N ARG A 163 -20.47 21.88 40.21
CA ARG A 163 -21.06 23.20 40.45
C ARG A 163 -20.68 23.58 41.88
N PRO A 164 -20.00 24.71 42.11
CA PRO A 164 -19.68 25.12 43.47
C PRO A 164 -20.97 25.22 44.29
N HIS A 165 -21.07 24.49 45.40
CA HIS A 165 -22.14 24.69 46.37
C HIS A 165 -21.77 25.89 47.26
N ALA A 166 -22.78 26.66 47.70
CA ALA A 166 -22.56 27.89 48.46
C ALA A 166 -21.83 27.68 49.81
N ASP A 167 -21.75 26.43 50.28
CA ASP A 167 -21.06 26.02 51.51
C ASP A 167 -19.64 25.45 51.29
N ASP A 168 -19.17 25.33 50.04
CA ASP A 168 -17.81 24.83 49.78
C ASP A 168 -16.77 25.94 49.96
N ALA A 169 -15.90 25.81 50.98
CA ALA A 169 -14.79 26.75 51.21
C ALA A 169 -13.77 26.76 50.06
N VAL A 170 -13.72 25.70 49.22
CA VAL A 170 -12.82 25.55 48.06
C VAL A 170 -13.55 24.82 46.93
N PRO A 171 -13.65 25.37 45.71
CA PRO A 171 -14.25 24.68 44.58
C PRO A 171 -13.40 23.46 44.18
N PRO A 172 -14.03 22.31 43.84
CA PRO A 172 -13.31 21.10 43.44
C PRO A 172 -12.52 21.30 42.13
N PRO A 173 -11.40 20.59 41.94
CA PRO A 173 -10.59 20.69 40.74
C PRO A 173 -11.34 20.17 39.50
N LEU A 174 -11.22 20.90 38.40
CA LEU A 174 -11.82 20.58 37.10
C LEU A 174 -11.07 19.46 36.37
N LEU A 175 -9.76 19.37 36.55
CA LEU A 175 -8.92 18.32 35.97
C LEU A 175 -7.87 17.90 36.99
N THR A 176 -7.74 16.59 37.22
CA THR A 176 -6.72 16.01 38.08
C THR A 176 -6.04 14.86 37.35
N LEU A 177 -4.73 14.94 37.20
CA LEU A 177 -3.87 13.87 36.68
C LEU A 177 -2.98 13.41 37.83
N SER A 178 -3.21 12.22 38.36
CA SER A 178 -2.35 11.64 39.40
C SER A 178 -1.53 10.50 38.83
N ASN A 179 -0.21 10.58 38.96
CA ASN A 179 0.76 9.57 38.52
C ASN A 179 0.45 8.93 37.13
N ALA A 180 0.16 9.75 36.12
CA ALA A 180 -0.27 9.30 34.80
C ALA A 180 0.92 9.13 33.85
N ALA A 181 0.88 8.11 33.00
CA ALA A 181 1.88 7.88 31.95
C ALA A 181 1.20 7.60 30.61
N PHE A 182 1.55 8.38 29.59
CA PHE A 182 1.00 8.27 28.23
C PHE A 182 2.10 7.85 27.26
N SER A 183 1.82 6.89 26.37
CA SER A 183 2.73 6.47 25.32
C SER A 183 2.00 6.34 23.97
N TYR A 184 2.68 6.66 22.87
CA TYR A 184 2.13 6.54 21.51
C TYR A 184 2.11 5.10 20.98
N HIS A 185 2.87 4.20 21.60
CA HIS A 185 2.98 2.80 21.19
C HIS A 185 2.49 1.90 22.31
N HIS A 186 1.35 1.25 22.08
CA HIS A 186 0.95 0.09 22.85
C HIS A 186 1.86 -1.08 22.45
N GLY A 187 2.68 -1.56 23.38
CA GLY A 187 3.63 -2.66 23.17
C GLY A 187 2.99 -4.04 23.00
N GLY A 188 1.74 -4.12 22.55
CA GLY A 188 0.98 -5.38 22.46
C GLY A 188 0.04 -5.37 21.25
N ASP A 189 0.57 -5.80 20.10
CA ASP A 189 -0.02 -6.79 19.18
C ASP A 189 0.68 -6.70 17.80
N LEU A 190 1.92 -7.16 17.78
CA LEU A 190 2.50 -7.78 16.59
C LEU A 190 2.02 -9.24 16.56
N THR A 191 0.72 -9.48 16.41
CA THR A 191 0.19 -10.82 16.21
C THR A 191 0.63 -11.33 14.84
N LYS A 192 1.68 -12.15 14.87
CA LYS A 192 1.85 -13.39 14.08
C LYS A 192 1.22 -13.37 12.68
N SER A 193 1.78 -12.60 11.75
CA SER A 193 1.66 -12.89 10.31
C SER A 193 2.98 -12.74 9.54
N ASP A 194 4.00 -12.09 10.10
CA ASP A 194 5.28 -11.87 9.41
C ASP A 194 6.44 -12.74 9.94
N ALA A 195 6.14 -13.78 10.73
CA ALA A 195 7.12 -14.67 11.34
C ALA A 195 7.81 -15.68 10.38
N LEU A 196 8.01 -15.29 9.11
CA LEU A 196 8.78 -16.10 8.14
C LEU A 196 9.85 -15.31 7.38
N ALA A 197 10.06 -14.03 7.68
CA ALA A 197 11.08 -13.22 7.00
C ALA A 197 11.81 -12.24 7.93
N ASP A 198 12.43 -12.74 9.00
CA ASP A 198 13.73 -12.21 9.47
C ASP A 198 14.24 -13.01 10.67
N ARG A 199 15.07 -14.02 10.38
CA ARG A 199 15.94 -14.66 11.36
C ARG A 199 17.40 -14.32 11.03
N ALA A 200 17.78 -13.05 11.18
CA ALA A 200 19.18 -12.63 11.17
C ALA A 200 19.42 -11.20 11.71
N ALA A 201 18.88 -10.84 12.89
CA ALA A 201 19.37 -9.65 13.61
C ALA A 201 18.94 -9.67 15.09
N ALA A 202 19.55 -10.55 15.90
CA ALA A 202 19.46 -10.44 17.35
C ALA A 202 20.46 -9.38 17.83
N LYS A 203 19.99 -8.13 17.96
CA LYS A 203 20.53 -7.15 18.92
C LYS A 203 19.36 -6.35 19.49
N SER A 204 19.35 -6.30 20.82
CA SER A 204 18.46 -5.52 21.68
C SER A 204 18.30 -4.08 21.20
N ASP A 205 17.12 -3.75 20.65
CA ASP A 205 16.57 -2.40 20.63
C ASP A 205 15.05 -2.55 20.76
N ALA A 206 14.55 -2.47 22.00
CA ALA A 206 13.14 -2.16 22.19
C ALA A 206 12.91 -0.76 21.58
N PRO A 207 11.87 -0.55 20.76
CA PRO A 207 11.64 0.75 20.16
C PRO A 207 11.43 1.78 21.28
N ALA A 208 12.25 2.83 21.31
CA ALA A 208 12.14 3.92 22.27
C ALA A 208 10.76 4.59 22.12
N SER A 209 9.78 4.15 22.89
CA SER A 209 8.45 4.74 22.89
C SER A 209 8.49 6.05 23.66
N PHE A 210 8.23 7.15 22.96
CA PHE A 210 8.07 8.45 23.60
C PHE A 210 6.96 8.35 24.66
N THR A 211 7.31 8.56 25.93
CA THR A 211 6.42 8.42 27.08
C THR A 211 6.41 9.71 27.87
N VAL A 212 5.24 10.31 28.04
CA VAL A 212 5.04 11.47 28.91
C VAL A 212 4.52 10.98 30.25
N ARG A 213 5.25 11.31 31.32
CA ARG A 213 4.81 11.06 32.70
C ARG A 213 4.40 12.38 33.33
N ALA A 214 3.18 12.43 33.85
CA ALA A 214 2.65 13.57 34.58
C ALA A 214 2.48 13.17 36.05
N SER A 215 3.29 13.77 36.92
CA SER A 215 3.15 13.66 38.37
C SER A 215 2.15 14.74 38.84
N ASP A 216 1.06 14.29 39.45
CA ASP A 216 0.10 15.03 40.28
C ASP A 216 -0.16 16.49 39.84
N LEU A 217 -0.94 16.66 38.77
CA LEU A 217 -1.44 17.94 38.29
C LEU A 217 -2.91 18.12 38.71
N SER A 218 -3.25 19.24 39.34
CA SER A 218 -4.65 19.62 39.61
C SER A 218 -4.94 21.03 39.10
N LEU A 219 -6.09 21.21 38.45
CA LEU A 219 -6.53 22.48 37.86
C LEU A 219 -7.85 22.92 38.47
N SER A 220 -7.90 24.12 39.02
CA SER A 220 -9.14 24.74 39.50
C SER A 220 -9.84 25.52 38.37
N PRO A 221 -11.20 25.62 38.40
CA PRO A 221 -11.95 26.44 37.45
C PRO A 221 -11.46 27.89 37.39
N GLY A 222 -11.39 28.46 36.18
CA GLY A 222 -11.03 29.87 35.96
C GLY A 222 -9.54 30.20 36.05
N ARG A 223 -8.64 29.21 36.18
CA ARG A 223 -7.18 29.42 36.12
C ARG A 223 -6.60 29.04 34.77
N VAL A 224 -5.58 29.78 34.35
CA VAL A 224 -4.80 29.50 33.13
C VAL A 224 -3.51 28.78 33.54
N LEU A 225 -3.24 27.61 32.94
CA LEU A 225 -2.00 26.86 33.13
C LEU A 225 -1.09 27.05 31.92
N ALA A 226 0.16 27.41 32.17
CA ALA A 226 1.21 27.47 31.16
C ALA A 226 2.09 26.21 31.26
N VAL A 227 2.15 25.41 30.20
CA VAL A 227 3.06 24.26 30.09
C VAL A 227 4.34 24.69 29.38
N CYS A 228 5.43 24.81 30.14
CA CYS A 228 6.73 25.27 29.65
C CYS A 228 7.78 24.16 29.68
N GLY A 229 8.72 24.19 28.74
CA GLY A 229 9.82 23.22 28.69
C GLY A 229 10.57 23.24 27.35
N PRO A 230 11.72 22.54 27.24
CA PRO A 230 12.54 22.52 26.03
C PRO A 230 11.83 21.85 24.83
N VAL A 231 12.33 22.08 23.61
CA VAL A 231 11.82 21.42 22.40
C VAL A 231 11.96 19.90 22.56
N GLY A 232 10.90 19.14 22.24
CA GLY A 232 10.86 17.69 22.45
C GLY A 232 10.45 17.22 23.86
N ALA A 233 10.14 18.12 24.79
CA ALA A 233 9.73 17.76 26.16
C ALA A 233 8.32 17.14 26.30
N GLY A 234 7.59 16.89 25.20
CA GLY A 234 6.26 16.26 25.26
C GLY A 234 5.08 17.19 25.52
N LYS A 235 5.27 18.50 25.42
CA LYS A 235 4.20 19.50 25.64
C LYS A 235 2.97 19.26 24.76
N SER A 236 3.15 18.89 23.49
CA SER A 236 2.06 18.57 22.56
C SER A 236 1.44 17.19 22.77
N THR A 237 2.11 16.32 23.52
CA THR A 237 1.61 14.98 23.86
C THR A 237 0.82 15.00 25.17
N LEU A 238 1.07 16.01 26.02
CA LEU A 238 0.33 16.27 27.25
C LEU A 238 -1.02 16.97 26.98
N LEU A 239 -1.15 17.68 25.85
CA LEU A 239 -2.39 18.30 25.36
C LEU A 239 -3.16 17.33 24.47
#